data_AF-A0A9E4VDR2-F1
#
_entry.id   AF-A0A9E4VDR2-F1
#
_cell.length_a   1.000
_cell.length_b   1.000
_cell.length_c   1.000
_cell.angle_alpha   90.00
_cell.angle_beta   90.00
_cell.angle_gamma   90.00
#
_symmetry.space_group_name_H-M   'P 1'
#
loop_
_entity.id
_entity.type
_entity.pdbx_description
1 polymer ?
#
loop_
_entity_poly.entity_id
_entity_poly.type
_entity_poly.pdbx_seq_one_letter_code
_entity_poly.pdbx_strand_id
1 'polypeptide(L)' 'MTELPLTAPAEPASPHSGEVLYRKWRPQSFAEVHGHDAITRTLRNAVASGRLAHAYLFCGPRGTGKTTLGRLLA' A
#
# COMPACT_ATOMS: atom_id res chain seq x y z
N MET A 1 -29.83 49.08 -10.84
CA MET A 1 -29.29 49.24 -12.20
C MET A 1 -27.85 49.71 -11.99
N THR A 2 -26.83 48.84 -11.97
CA THR A 2 -26.33 48.04 -13.11
C THR A 2 -25.28 47.03 -12.58
N GLU A 3 -25.42 45.75 -12.96
CA GLU A 3 -24.40 44.71 -13.27
C GLU A 3 -23.33 44.31 -12.20
N LEU A 4 -23.32 43.07 -11.65
CA LEU A 4 -22.76 41.78 -12.17
C LEU A 4 -21.22 41.61 -11.93
N PRO A 5 -20.68 40.38 -11.87
CA PRO A 5 -20.08 39.79 -10.66
C PRO A 5 -18.54 39.73 -10.70
N LEU A 6 -17.88 39.76 -9.54
CA LEU A 6 -16.47 39.37 -9.45
C LEU A 6 -16.37 37.92 -8.95
N THR A 7 -16.49 37.00 -9.91
CA THR A 7 -15.80 35.71 -9.79
C THR A 7 -14.32 36.00 -9.60
N ALA A 8 -13.76 35.54 -8.49
CA ALA A 8 -12.33 35.35 -8.34
C ALA A 8 -12.12 34.02 -7.60
N PRO A 9 -11.10 33.27 -8.02
CA PRO A 9 -11.22 31.85 -8.29
C PRO A 9 -10.97 30.99 -7.05
N ALA A 10 -11.44 29.74 -7.14
CA ALA A 10 -11.01 28.64 -6.29
C ALA A 10 -9.48 28.68 -6.10
N GLU A 11 -9.05 29.00 -4.89
CA GLU A 11 -7.66 28.88 -4.47
C GLU A 11 -7.23 27.43 -4.73
N PRO A 12 -6.19 27.18 -5.53
CA PRO A 12 -5.73 25.83 -5.78
C PRO A 12 -5.17 25.25 -4.48
N ALA A 13 -5.77 24.16 -4.01
CA ALA A 13 -5.25 23.34 -2.95
C ALA A 13 -3.74 23.16 -3.12
N SER A 14 -2.98 23.64 -2.13
CA SER A 14 -1.52 23.57 -2.12
C SER A 14 -1.02 22.16 -2.49
N PRO A 15 -0.04 22.02 -3.41
CA PRO A 15 0.44 20.72 -3.91
C PRO A 15 1.42 20.01 -2.94
N HIS A 16 1.35 20.33 -1.64
CA HIS A 16 2.17 19.69 -0.62
C HIS A 16 1.27 18.96 0.38
N SER A 17 0.32 18.21 -0.17
CA SER A 17 -0.30 17.08 0.51
C SER A 17 0.83 16.14 0.92
N GLY A 18 1.22 16.20 2.19
CA GLY A 18 2.29 15.38 2.75
C GLY A 18 2.13 13.92 2.32
N GLU A 19 2.90 13.52 1.32
CA GLU A 19 2.87 12.16 0.81
C GLU A 19 3.34 11.27 1.94
N VAL A 20 2.40 10.51 2.51
CA VAL A 20 2.74 9.59 3.58
C VAL A 20 3.66 8.53 2.99
N LEU A 21 4.93 8.51 3.40
CA LEU A 21 5.99 7.64 2.85
C LEU A 21 5.58 6.17 2.73
N TYR A 22 4.79 5.65 3.68
CA TYR A 22 4.33 4.26 3.62
C TYR A 22 3.44 4.00 2.39
N ARG A 23 2.72 5.00 1.86
CA ARG A 23 1.85 4.86 0.69
C ARG A 23 2.66 4.80 -0.60
N LYS A 24 3.74 5.59 -0.67
CA LYS A 24 4.63 5.69 -1.83
C LYS A 24 5.50 4.45 -2.02
N TRP A 25 5.90 3.81 -0.92
CA TRP A 25 6.83 2.67 -0.95
C TRP A 25 6.19 1.32 -0.61
N ARG A 26 4.86 1.18 -0.73
CA ARG A 26 4.22 -0.13 -0.49
C ARG A 26 4.72 -1.11 -1.56
N PRO A 27 5.45 -2.18 -1.18
CA PRO A 27 5.90 -3.17 -2.14
C PRO A 27 4.71 -3.72 -2.92
N GLN A 28 4.83 -3.72 -4.25
CA GLN A 28 3.83 -4.22 -5.20
C GLN A 28 4.02 -5.72 -5.48
N SER A 29 5.18 -6.26 -5.13
CA SER A 29 5.52 -7.68 -5.29
C SER A 29 6.16 -8.27 -4.03
N PHE A 30 6.11 -9.60 -3.90
CA PHE A 30 6.82 -10.32 -2.84
C PHE A 30 8.35 -10.16 -2.90
N ALA A 31 8.91 -9.74 -4.05
CA ALA A 31 10.34 -9.52 -4.22
C ALA A 31 10.82 -8.20 -3.59
N GLU A 32 9.93 -7.23 -3.42
CA GLU A 32 10.22 -5.93 -2.81
C GLU A 32 10.11 -5.97 -1.27
N VAL A 33 9.73 -7.11 -0.69
CA VAL A 33 9.64 -7.29 0.77
C VAL A 33 11.02 -7.67 1.31
N HIS A 34 11.70 -6.71 1.94
CA HIS A 34 12.99 -6.95 2.58
C HIS A 34 12.87 -7.57 3.99
N GLY A 35 13.76 -8.51 4.31
CA GLY A 35 13.90 -9.11 5.64
C GLY A 35 12.97 -10.29 5.95
N HIS A 36 12.08 -10.70 5.03
CA HIS A 36 11.09 -11.77 5.24
C HIS A 36 11.21 -12.89 4.19
N ASP A 37 12.43 -13.29 3.85
CA ASP A 37 12.72 -14.20 2.73
C ASP A 37 12.07 -15.59 2.87
N ALA A 38 12.10 -16.15 4.08
CA ALA A 38 11.47 -17.45 4.36
C ALA A 38 9.94 -17.41 4.15
N ILE A 39 9.30 -16.31 4.55
CA ILE A 39 7.85 -16.14 4.43
C ILE A 39 7.47 -15.87 2.97
N THR A 40 8.13 -14.93 2.29
CA THR A 40 7.87 -14.64 0.87
C THR A 40 8.15 -15.83 -0.02
N ARG A 41 9.18 -16.64 0.26
CA ARG A 41 9.44 -17.89 -0.46
C ARG A 41 8.33 -18.92 -0.24
N THR A 42 7.88 -19.12 1.00
CA THR A 42 6.80 -20.06 1.31
C THR A 42 5.51 -19.66 0.61
N LEU A 43 5.13 -18.38 0.67
CA LEU A 43 3.93 -17.86 0.00
C LEU A 43 4.04 -17.96 -1.53
N ARG A 44 5.19 -17.60 -2.12
CA ARG A 44 5.43 -17.79 -3.56
C ARG A 44 5.29 -19.25 -3.99
N ASN A 45 5.86 -20.17 -3.21
CA ASN A 45 5.75 -21.61 -3.48
C ASN A 45 4.30 -22.11 -3.33
N ALA A 46 3.56 -21.62 -2.35
CA ALA A 46 2.15 -21.97 -2.13
C ALA A 46 1.27 -21.48 -3.29
N VAL A 47 1.51 -20.27 -3.81
CA VAL A 47 0.85 -19.74 -5.01
C VAL A 47 1.21 -20.59 -6.23
N ALA A 48 2.50 -20.86 -6.46
CA ALA A 48 2.97 -21.62 -7.63
C ALA A 48 2.49 -23.08 -7.64
N SER A 49 2.34 -23.69 -6.46
CA SER A 49 1.83 -25.06 -6.30
C SER A 49 0.29 -25.15 -6.24
N GLY A 50 -0.41 -24.02 -6.30
CA GLY A 50 -1.88 -23.97 -6.13
C GLY A 50 -2.37 -24.42 -4.75
N ARG A 51 -1.47 -24.54 -3.77
CA ARG A 51 -1.77 -25.00 -2.40
C ARG A 51 -1.77 -23.83 -1.43
N LEU A 52 -2.69 -22.88 -1.64
CA LEU A 52 -2.90 -21.78 -0.70
C LEU A 52 -3.73 -22.26 0.50
N ALA A 53 -3.26 -21.94 1.71
CA ALA A 53 -4.06 -22.13 2.90
C ALA A 53 -5.30 -21.23 2.88
N HIS A 54 -6.36 -21.68 3.56
CA HIS A 54 -7.63 -20.93 3.63
C HIS A 54 -7.47 -19.55 4.30
N ALA A 55 -6.52 -19.42 5.22
CA ALA A 55 -6.22 -18.16 5.90
C ALA A 55 -4.75 -18.09 6.33
N TYR A 56 -4.22 -16.86 6.40
CA TYR A 56 -2.88 -16.57 6.91
C TYR A 56 -2.95 -15.52 8.01
N LEU A 57 -2.35 -15.81 9.16
CA LEU A 57 -2.21 -14.87 10.27
C LEU A 57 -0.78 -14.31 10.30
N PHE A 58 -0.65 -13.00 10.10
CA PHE A 58 0.63 -12.32 10.22
C PHE A 58 0.74 -11.63 11.60
N CYS A 59 1.73 -11.98 12.41
CA CYS A 59 1.96 -11.43 13.76
C CYS A 59 3.36 -10.80 13.92
N GLY A 60 3.48 -9.70 14.69
CA GLY A 60 4.77 -9.06 15.01
C GLY A 60 4.70 -7.54 15.25
N PRO A 61 5.86 -6.87 15.48
CA PRO A 61 5.97 -5.44 15.79
C PRO A 61 5.36 -4.49 14.75
N ARG A 62 5.08 -3.22 15.09
CA ARG A 62 4.54 -2.28 14.07
C ARG A 62 5.59 -1.98 12.98
N GLY A 63 5.14 -1.77 11.74
CA GLY A 63 6.03 -1.43 10.61
C GLY A 63 6.70 -2.60 9.90
N THR A 64 6.56 -3.84 10.38
CA THR A 64 7.24 -5.03 9.80
C THR A 64 6.57 -5.60 8.52
N GLY A 65 5.78 -4.83 7.79
CA GLY A 65 5.25 -5.25 6.47
C GLY A 65 4.12 -6.30 6.47
N LYS A 66 3.58 -6.71 7.63
CA LYS A 66 2.52 -7.74 7.75
C LYS A 66 1.24 -7.45 6.95
N THR A 67 0.70 -6.25 7.09
CA THR A 67 -0.49 -5.82 6.35
C THR A 67 -0.20 -5.73 4.85
N THR A 68 1.05 -5.41 4.48
CA THR A 68 1.46 -5.37 3.09
C THR A 68 1.59 -6.78 2.50
N LEU A 69 2.19 -7.73 3.22
CA LEU A 69 2.24 -9.14 2.81
C LEU A 69 0.84 -9.74 2.64
N GLY A 70 -0.09 -9.44 3.54
CA GLY A 70 -1.48 -9.87 3.41
C GLY A 70 -2.17 -9.32 2.15
N ARG A 71 -1.84 -8.09 1.74
CA ARG A 71 -2.35 -7.54 0.47
C ARG A 71 -1.69 -8.14 -0.76
N LEU A 72 -0.40 -8.48 -0.70
CA LEU A 72 0.29 -9.11 -1.83
C LEU A 72 -0.25 -10.52 -2.13
N LEU A 73 -0.87 -11.15 -1.13
CA LEU A 73 -1.51 -12.46 -1.24
C LEU A 73 -2.99 -12.38 -1.66
N ALA A 74 -3.64 -11.22 -1.53
CA ALA A 74 -5.04 -11.00 -1.89
C ALA A 74 -5.18 -10.56 -3.34
#